data_AF-A0A9D2R1A8-F1
#
_entry.id   AF-A0A9D2R1A8-F1
#
_cell.length_a   1.000
_cell.length_b   1.000
_cell.length_c   1.000
_cell.angle_alpha   90.00
_cell.angle_beta   90.00
_cell.angle_gamma   90.00
#
_symmetry.space_group_name_H-M   'P 1'
#
loop_
_entity.id
_entity.type
_entity.pdbx_description
1 polymer ?
#
loop_
_entity_poly.entity_id
_entity_poly.type
_entity_poly.pdbx_seq_one_letter_code
_entity_poly.pdbx_strand_id
1 'polypeptide(L)'
;MNEKVILISIDGMRPDGALECGNPFVKELMETSSYTLNGHSVLPTVTLPCHTSMFYGVPPKRHGILTNTYTPPVRPVPGIAEQLSAAGKVCAAFHNWEPIRHVWTSECMKYTSYIHAYEEENSDLMLTEQAAALIRRKQPDFLFIHMVETDEKGGHDHGWMSPEYLQRVSNAFSFTAGNKCFLT
;
A
#
# COMPACT_ATOMS: atom_id res chain seq x y z
N MET A 1 6.00 18.44 -14.02
CA MET A 1 5.45 17.09 -14.20
C MET A 1 3.94 17.15 -14.03
N ASN A 2 3.21 16.71 -15.06
CA ASN A 2 1.74 16.55 -15.05
C ASN A 2 1.32 15.10 -14.76
N GLU A 3 2.28 14.19 -14.64
CA GLU A 3 2.02 12.78 -14.38
C GLU A 3 1.55 12.58 -12.93
N LYS A 4 0.53 11.75 -12.78
CA LYS A 4 -0.07 11.37 -11.50
C LYS A 4 0.54 10.05 -11.06
N VAL A 5 0.73 9.86 -9.76
CA VAL A 5 1.34 8.64 -9.21
C VAL A 5 0.36 7.95 -8.28
N ILE A 6 0.18 6.66 -8.48
CA ILE A 6 -0.58 5.79 -7.58
C ILE A 6 0.39 4.75 -7.03
N LEU A 7 0.52 4.72 -5.70
CA LEU A 7 1.28 3.70 -4.97
C LEU A 7 0.30 2.74 -4.33
N ILE A 8 0.29 1.48 -4.79
CA ILE A 8 -0.51 0.41 -4.21
C ILE A 8 0.45 -0.52 -3.47
N SER A 9 0.24 -0.67 -2.16
CA SER A 9 0.96 -1.62 -1.32
C SER A 9 0.02 -2.74 -0.89
N ILE A 10 0.36 -3.97 -1.26
CA ILE A 10 -0.35 -5.19 -0.89
C ILE A 10 0.48 -5.85 0.21
N ASP A 11 0.02 -5.75 1.45
CA ASP A 11 0.81 -6.14 2.63
C ASP A 11 1.01 -7.67 2.69
N GLY A 12 2.15 -8.12 3.19
CA GLY A 12 2.45 -9.55 3.28
C GLY A 12 2.47 -10.31 1.94
N MET A 13 2.39 -9.62 0.79
CA MET A 13 2.36 -10.28 -0.52
C MET A 13 3.75 -10.77 -0.91
N ARG A 14 3.95 -12.07 -0.80
CA ARG A 14 5.17 -12.75 -1.22
C ARG A 14 5.28 -12.86 -2.76
N PRO A 15 6.48 -12.80 -3.34
CA PRO A 15 6.67 -12.97 -4.78
C PRO A 15 6.17 -14.31 -5.34
N ASP A 16 6.39 -15.42 -4.62
CA ASP A 16 5.88 -16.75 -4.98
C ASP A 16 4.34 -16.80 -4.91
N GLY A 17 3.75 -16.20 -3.88
CA GLY A 17 2.30 -16.06 -3.76
C GLY A 17 1.67 -15.29 -4.92
N ALA A 18 2.31 -14.21 -5.38
CA ALA A 18 1.84 -13.45 -6.55
C ALA A 18 1.82 -14.31 -7.83
N LEU A 19 2.85 -15.15 -8.03
CA LEU A 19 2.93 -16.04 -9.20
C LEU A 19 1.95 -17.23 -9.12
N GLU A 20 1.68 -17.74 -7.92
CA GLU A 20 0.86 -18.93 -7.70
C GLU A 20 -0.63 -18.64 -7.44
N CYS A 21 -1.02 -17.37 -7.24
CA CYS A 21 -2.41 -17.01 -6.94
C CYS A 21 -3.42 -17.26 -8.09
N GLY A 22 -2.94 -17.60 -9.29
CA GLY A 22 -3.78 -17.92 -10.44
C GLY A 22 -4.50 -16.72 -11.07
N ASN A 23 -4.20 -15.49 -10.66
CA ASN A 23 -4.83 -14.30 -11.23
C ASN A 23 -4.21 -13.93 -12.59
N PRO A 24 -5.01 -13.83 -13.68
CA PRO A 24 -4.50 -13.53 -15.02
C PRO A 24 -3.85 -12.15 -15.14
N PHE A 25 -4.26 -11.17 -14.31
CA PHE A 25 -3.71 -9.82 -14.33
C PHE A 25 -2.23 -9.78 -13.92
N VAL A 26 -1.75 -10.74 -13.12
CA VAL A 26 -0.33 -10.85 -12.77
C VAL A 26 0.52 -11.04 -14.02
N LYS A 27 0.08 -11.92 -14.92
CA LYS A 27 0.76 -12.18 -16.19
C LYS A 27 0.75 -10.93 -17.06
N GLU A 28 -0.40 -10.26 -17.17
CA GLU A 28 -0.53 -9.00 -17.91
C GLU A 28 0.44 -7.92 -17.38
N LEU A 29 0.51 -7.73 -16.06
CA LEU A 29 1.45 -6.80 -15.44
C LEU A 29 2.90 -7.16 -15.78
N MET A 30 3.28 -8.43 -15.68
CA MET A 30 4.66 -8.85 -15.99
C MET A 30 5.02 -8.66 -17.46
N GLU A 31 4.06 -8.76 -18.38
CA GLU A 31 4.26 -8.55 -19.82
C GLU A 31 4.27 -7.07 -20.23
N THR A 32 3.55 -6.21 -19.50
CA THR A 32 3.30 -4.81 -19.89
C THR A 32 4.00 -3.78 -19.01
N SER A 33 4.64 -4.20 -17.91
CA SER A 33 5.28 -3.31 -16.94
C SER A 33 6.73 -3.72 -16.62
N SER A 34 7.43 -2.87 -15.88
CA SER A 34 8.74 -3.20 -15.30
C SER A 34 8.55 -3.83 -13.93
N TYR A 35 9.15 -5.00 -13.70
CA TYR A 35 9.01 -5.73 -12.43
C TYR A 35 10.34 -6.34 -11.96
N THR A 36 10.39 -6.70 -10.67
CA THR A 36 11.43 -7.55 -10.09
C THR A 36 10.83 -8.47 -9.03
N LEU A 37 11.22 -9.74 -9.04
CA LEU A 37 10.86 -10.71 -7.99
C LEU A 37 11.94 -10.82 -6.90
N ASN A 38 13.08 -10.15 -7.10
CA ASN A 38 14.22 -10.14 -6.19
C ASN A 38 14.26 -8.88 -5.32
N GLY A 39 13.11 -8.23 -5.11
CA GLY A 39 12.97 -7.10 -4.20
C GLY A 39 13.26 -7.52 -2.76
N HIS A 40 14.07 -6.74 -2.04
CA HIS A 40 14.38 -7.00 -0.65
C HIS A 40 13.79 -5.89 0.23
N SER A 41 13.14 -6.29 1.32
CA SER A 41 12.69 -5.35 2.32
C SER A 41 13.83 -4.94 3.26
N VAL A 42 13.59 -3.89 4.03
CA VAL A 42 14.47 -3.50 5.15
C VAL A 42 14.31 -4.46 6.32
N LEU A 43 15.30 -4.45 7.23
CA LEU A 43 15.21 -5.15 8.52
C LEU A 43 14.85 -4.17 9.65
N PRO A 44 13.90 -4.52 10.54
CA PRO A 44 13.11 -5.75 10.55
C PRO A 44 11.99 -5.74 9.48
N THR A 45 11.64 -6.92 8.96
CA THR A 45 10.58 -7.10 7.94
C THR A 45 9.19 -7.08 8.60
N VAL A 46 8.81 -5.91 9.12
CA VAL A 46 7.54 -5.67 9.81
C VAL A 46 6.86 -4.49 9.12
N THR A 47 5.53 -4.55 8.95
CA THR A 47 4.73 -3.60 8.17
C THR A 47 5.12 -2.14 8.37
N LEU A 48 5.02 -1.61 9.59
CA LEU A 48 5.24 -0.19 9.82
C LEU A 48 6.70 0.25 9.57
N PRO A 49 7.74 -0.46 10.06
CA PRO A 49 9.13 -0.18 9.68
C PRO A 49 9.38 -0.17 8.17
N CYS A 50 8.87 -1.16 7.45
CA CYS A 50 9.05 -1.29 6.00
C CYS A 50 8.41 -0.14 5.23
N HIS A 51 7.15 0.17 5.54
CA HIS A 51 6.43 1.26 4.88
C HIS A 51 6.98 2.63 5.27
N THR A 52 7.45 2.80 6.51
CA THR A 52 8.18 4.02 6.91
C THR A 52 9.45 4.18 6.06
N SER A 53 10.23 3.11 5.87
CA SER A 53 11.40 3.16 4.99
C SER A 53 11.03 3.48 3.53
N MET A 54 9.91 2.94 3.04
CA MET A 54 9.40 3.22 1.70
C MET A 54 9.03 4.71 1.51
N PHE A 55 8.35 5.31 2.49
CA PHE A 55 7.89 6.70 2.42
C PHE A 55 9.03 7.72 2.65
N TYR A 56 9.95 7.41 3.57
CA TYR A 56 11.00 8.33 3.97
C TYR A 56 12.32 8.11 3.23
N GLY A 57 12.46 7.03 2.46
CA GLY A 57 13.65 6.73 1.66
C GLY A 57 14.91 6.45 2.50
N VAL A 58 14.74 6.08 3.78
CA VAL A 58 15.84 5.84 4.72
C VAL A 58 15.56 4.59 5.55
N PRO A 59 16.59 3.84 6.01
CA PRO A 59 16.37 2.57 6.72
C PRO A 59 15.83 2.77 8.15
N PRO A 60 15.35 1.69 8.82
CA PRO A 60 14.82 1.76 10.19
C PRO A 60 15.78 2.34 11.21
N LYS A 61 17.08 2.12 11.05
CA LYS A 61 18.12 2.75 11.88
C LYS A 61 18.11 4.29 11.81
N ARG A 62 17.65 4.87 10.70
CA ARG A 62 17.62 6.33 10.48
C ARG A 62 16.33 6.98 10.94
N HIS A 63 15.17 6.34 10.71
CA HIS A 63 13.87 6.87 11.14
C HIS A 63 13.45 6.40 12.54
N GLY A 64 14.02 5.32 13.07
CA GLY A 64 13.81 4.87 14.45
C GLY A 64 12.51 4.09 14.71
N ILE A 65 11.72 3.80 13.66
CA ILE A 65 10.51 2.97 13.76
C ILE A 65 10.91 1.52 13.54
N LEU A 66 10.89 0.72 14.60
CA LEU A 66 11.39 -0.67 14.59
C LEU A 66 10.31 -1.72 14.83
N THR A 67 9.08 -1.31 15.16
CA THR A 67 7.94 -2.20 15.42
C THR A 67 6.67 -1.59 14.86
N ASN A 68 5.55 -2.32 14.92
CA ASN A 68 4.22 -1.81 14.59
C ASN A 68 3.66 -0.83 15.64
N THR A 69 4.27 -0.73 16.82
CA THR A 69 3.95 0.33 17.78
C THR A 69 4.68 1.60 17.36
N TYR A 70 3.92 2.61 16.94
CA TYR A 70 4.48 3.89 16.53
C TYR A 70 5.13 4.64 17.70
N THR A 71 6.33 5.15 17.44
CA THR A 71 7.04 6.06 18.34
C THR A 71 7.54 7.25 17.53
N PRO A 72 7.22 8.50 17.89
CA PRO A 72 7.67 9.67 17.13
C PRO A 72 9.19 9.69 16.92
N PRO A 73 9.67 9.93 15.69
CA PRO A 73 11.11 9.96 15.41
C PRO A 73 11.78 11.17 16.07
N VAL A 74 12.92 10.95 16.73
CA VAL A 74 13.70 12.04 17.38
C VAL A 74 14.31 13.00 16.35
N ARG A 75 14.63 12.50 15.14
CA ARG A 75 15.22 13.27 14.04
C ARG A 75 14.44 13.02 12.76
N PRO A 76 13.25 13.64 12.60
CA PRO A 76 12.39 13.42 11.45
C PRO A 76 13.10 13.78 10.15
N VAL A 77 12.75 13.05 9.10
CA VAL A 77 13.18 13.29 7.72
C VAL A 77 11.91 13.58 6.92
N PRO A 78 11.88 14.54 6.01
CA PRO A 78 10.72 14.74 5.14
C PRO A 78 10.63 13.58 4.12
N GLY A 79 9.52 12.83 4.13
CA GLY A 79 9.25 11.76 3.19
C GLY A 79 8.52 12.26 1.95
N ILE A 80 8.10 11.33 1.10
CA ILE A 80 7.45 11.65 -0.18
C ILE A 80 6.18 12.51 0.02
N ALA A 81 5.38 12.20 1.04
CA ALA A 81 4.15 12.94 1.33
C ALA A 81 4.42 14.39 1.76
N GLU A 82 5.43 14.61 2.61
CA GLU A 82 5.86 15.93 3.05
C GLU A 82 6.41 16.76 1.88
N GLN A 83 7.25 16.15 1.03
CA GLN A 83 7.84 16.82 -0.12
C GLN A 83 6.78 17.24 -1.14
N LEU A 84 5.82 16.35 -1.42
CA LEU A 84 4.71 16.64 -2.31
C LEU A 84 3.81 17.75 -1.75
N SER A 85 3.47 17.68 -0.46
CA SER A 85 2.68 18.72 0.20
C SER A 85 3.36 20.08 0.17
N ALA A 86 4.67 20.14 0.47
CA ALA A 86 5.46 21.37 0.39
C ALA A 86 5.53 21.95 -1.03
N ALA A 87 5.46 21.10 -2.06
CA ALA A 87 5.37 21.49 -3.47
C ALA A 87 3.94 21.87 -3.92
N GLY A 88 2.98 21.95 -3.00
CA GLY A 88 1.58 22.29 -3.29
C GLY A 88 0.80 21.20 -4.02
N LYS A 89 1.27 19.94 -3.95
CA LYS A 89 0.62 18.80 -4.59
C LYS A 89 -0.53 18.25 -3.75
N VAL A 90 -1.57 17.78 -4.42
CA VAL A 90 -2.74 17.17 -3.78
C VAL A 90 -2.48 15.68 -3.60
N CYS A 91 -2.35 15.24 -2.35
CA CYS A 91 -2.13 13.83 -2.03
C CYS A 91 -3.36 13.20 -1.35
N ALA A 92 -3.53 11.89 -1.51
CA ALA A 92 -4.60 11.11 -0.88
C ALA A 92 -4.09 9.75 -0.38
N ALA A 93 -4.76 9.16 0.62
CA ALA A 93 -4.42 7.85 1.16
C ALA A 93 -5.67 7.04 1.54
N PHE A 94 -5.66 5.74 1.23
CA PHE A 94 -6.73 4.79 1.54
C PHE A 94 -6.08 3.57 2.19
N HIS A 95 -6.49 3.20 3.40
CA HIS A 95 -5.83 2.12 4.12
C HIS A 95 -6.78 1.35 5.03
N ASN A 96 -6.45 0.08 5.31
CA ASN A 96 -7.26 -0.79 6.17
C ASN A 96 -6.54 -1.35 7.39
N TRP A 97 -5.32 -0.89 7.64
CA TRP A 97 -4.60 -1.10 8.89
C TRP A 97 -4.26 0.26 9.51
N GLU A 98 -4.68 0.54 10.75
CA GLU A 98 -4.63 1.90 11.30
C GLU A 98 -3.20 2.44 11.43
N PRO A 99 -2.21 1.69 11.96
CA PRO A 99 -0.89 2.25 12.23
C PRO A 99 -0.14 2.71 10.98
N ILE A 100 -0.53 2.28 9.77
CA ILE A 100 0.03 2.79 8.52
C ILE A 100 -0.18 4.30 8.36
N ARG A 101 -1.18 4.88 9.03
CA ARG A 101 -1.43 6.33 9.06
C ARG A 101 -0.16 7.10 9.47
N HIS A 102 0.73 6.48 10.24
CA HIS A 102 1.94 7.13 10.73
C HIS A 102 3.07 7.31 9.69
N VAL A 103 2.92 6.80 8.46
CA VAL A 103 3.96 6.97 7.41
C VAL A 103 3.90 8.33 6.69
N TRP A 104 2.98 9.21 7.10
CA TRP A 104 2.95 10.63 6.70
C TRP A 104 2.55 11.53 7.86
N THR A 105 3.06 12.76 7.88
CA THR A 105 2.69 13.77 8.86
C THR A 105 1.32 14.40 8.59
N SER A 106 0.77 15.09 9.59
CA SER A 106 -0.50 15.81 9.48
C SER A 106 -0.50 16.77 8.29
N GLU A 107 -1.68 16.96 7.69
CA GLU A 107 -1.91 17.84 6.54
C GLU A 107 -1.25 17.44 5.21
N CYS A 108 -0.43 16.39 5.16
CA CYS A 108 0.21 15.94 3.91
C CYS A 108 -0.75 15.23 2.96
N MET A 109 -1.69 14.43 3.49
CA MET A 109 -2.74 13.75 2.72
C MET A 109 -4.07 14.50 2.91
N LYS A 110 -4.64 15.04 1.82
CA LYS A 110 -5.86 15.86 1.84
C LYS A 110 -7.16 15.06 1.84
N TYR A 111 -7.12 13.86 1.29
CA TYR A 111 -8.24 12.94 1.27
C TYR A 111 -7.78 11.61 1.85
N THR A 112 -8.31 11.24 3.01
CA THR A 112 -7.97 9.99 3.67
C THR A 112 -9.20 9.15 3.96
N SER A 113 -9.09 7.83 3.83
CA SER A 113 -10.10 6.89 4.29
C SER A 113 -9.44 5.74 5.04
N TYR A 114 -10.11 5.31 6.11
CA TYR A 114 -9.71 4.16 6.92
C TYR A 114 -10.89 3.22 7.09
N ILE A 115 -10.66 1.93 6.87
CA ILE A 115 -11.63 0.85 7.09
C ILE A 115 -10.92 -0.24 7.90
N HIS A 116 -11.37 -0.57 9.10
CA HIS A 116 -10.70 -1.61 9.88
C HIS A 116 -10.89 -2.98 9.20
N ALA A 117 -9.81 -3.62 8.76
CA ALA A 117 -9.88 -4.83 7.93
C ALA A 117 -10.73 -5.96 8.56
N TYR A 118 -10.64 -6.18 9.88
CA TYR A 118 -11.43 -7.22 10.55
C TYR A 118 -12.90 -6.86 10.82
N GLU A 119 -13.28 -5.59 10.73
CA GLU A 119 -14.65 -5.15 10.98
C GLU A 119 -15.49 -5.08 9.68
N GLU A 120 -14.83 -5.26 8.52
CA GLU A 120 -15.46 -5.12 7.21
C GLU A 120 -15.03 -6.26 6.28
N GLU A 121 -15.99 -6.82 5.56
CA GLU A 121 -15.69 -7.81 4.53
C GLU A 121 -15.26 -7.13 3.24
N ASN A 122 -14.19 -7.61 2.61
CA ASN A 122 -13.64 -7.04 1.36
C ASN A 122 -13.23 -5.57 1.51
N SER A 123 -12.59 -5.24 2.63
CA SER A 123 -12.08 -3.89 2.90
C SER A 123 -11.14 -3.39 1.79
N ASP A 124 -10.32 -4.27 1.20
CA ASP A 124 -9.47 -3.96 0.04
C ASP A 124 -10.30 -3.46 -1.17
N LEU A 125 -11.42 -4.13 -1.49
CA LEU A 125 -12.32 -3.72 -2.58
C LEU A 125 -12.89 -2.34 -2.29
N MET A 126 -13.42 -2.12 -1.09
CA MET A 126 -14.01 -0.83 -0.73
C MET A 126 -12.99 0.32 -0.82
N LEU A 127 -11.75 0.10 -0.38
CA LEU A 127 -10.68 1.11 -0.50
C LEU A 127 -10.39 1.44 -1.96
N THR A 128 -10.25 0.42 -2.82
CA THR A 128 -9.98 0.65 -4.25
C THR A 128 -11.12 1.36 -4.97
N GLU A 129 -12.38 1.06 -4.65
CA GLU A 129 -13.55 1.76 -5.17
C GLU A 129 -13.60 3.23 -4.72
N GLN A 130 -13.35 3.50 -3.44
CA GLN A 130 -13.29 4.86 -2.91
C GLN A 130 -12.14 5.67 -3.54
N ALA A 131 -10.97 5.05 -3.73
CA ALA A 131 -9.84 5.65 -4.42
C ALA A 131 -10.19 5.99 -5.88
N ALA A 132 -10.80 5.06 -6.62
CA ALA A 132 -11.22 5.29 -8.01
C ALA A 132 -12.26 6.41 -8.12
N ALA A 133 -13.21 6.48 -7.18
CA ALA A 133 -14.17 7.58 -7.11
C ALA A 133 -13.49 8.94 -6.84
N LEU A 134 -12.47 8.96 -5.97
CA LEU A 134 -11.70 10.18 -5.71
C LEU A 134 -10.92 10.64 -6.94
N ILE A 135 -10.25 9.73 -7.65
CA ILE A 135 -9.48 10.04 -8.87
C ILE A 135 -10.35 10.80 -9.87
N ARG A 136 -11.56 10.27 -10.16
CA ARG A 136 -12.50 10.90 -11.11
C ARG A 136 -12.90 12.33 -10.71
N ARG A 137 -13.04 12.59 -9.41
CA ARG A 137 -13.55 13.87 -8.90
C ARG A 137 -12.46 14.91 -8.63
N LYS A 138 -11.27 14.47 -8.23
CA LYS A 138 -10.23 15.34 -7.65
C LYS A 138 -8.86 15.23 -8.33
N GLN A 139 -8.59 14.18 -9.09
CA GLN A 139 -7.34 14.00 -9.84
C GLN A 139 -6.08 14.27 -8.96
N PRO A 140 -5.94 13.60 -7.80
CA PRO A 140 -4.82 13.84 -6.88
C PRO A 140 -3.49 13.55 -7.58
N ASP A 141 -2.46 14.35 -7.28
CA ASP A 141 -1.10 14.18 -7.80
C ASP A 141 -0.43 12.90 -7.30
N PHE A 142 -0.76 12.49 -6.08
CA PHE A 142 -0.28 11.26 -5.46
C PHE A 142 -1.41 10.57 -4.70
N LEU A 143 -1.56 9.26 -4.89
CA LEU A 143 -2.53 8.46 -4.17
C LEU A 143 -1.84 7.21 -3.61
N PHE A 144 -1.99 6.97 -2.32
CA PHE A 144 -1.51 5.77 -1.65
C PHE A 144 -2.68 4.85 -1.31
N ILE A 145 -2.59 3.57 -1.64
CA ILE A 145 -3.52 2.51 -1.20
C ILE A 145 -2.71 1.47 -0.45
N HIS A 146 -3.10 1.18 0.80
CA HIS A 146 -2.58 0.06 1.58
C HIS A 146 -3.69 -0.97 1.76
N MET A 147 -3.42 -2.20 1.30
CA MET A 147 -4.33 -3.34 1.33
C MET A 147 -3.73 -4.43 2.21
N VAL A 148 -4.34 -4.72 3.35
CA VAL A 148 -3.79 -5.59 4.40
C VAL A 148 -4.40 -7.00 4.41
N GLU A 149 -5.48 -7.27 3.66
CA GLU A 149 -6.19 -8.55 3.81
C GLU A 149 -5.35 -9.78 3.40
N THR A 150 -4.36 -9.60 2.54
CA THR A 150 -3.37 -10.63 2.19
C THR A 150 -2.49 -11.03 3.37
N ASP A 151 -2.07 -10.07 4.18
CA ASP A 151 -1.23 -10.29 5.37
C ASP A 151 -2.06 -10.84 6.53
N GLU A 152 -3.15 -10.15 6.87
CA GLU A 152 -4.00 -10.44 8.03
C GLU A 152 -4.90 -11.67 7.77
N LYS A 153 -5.97 -11.48 6.99
CA LYS A 153 -6.98 -12.51 6.70
C LYS A 153 -6.46 -13.67 5.85
N GLY A 154 -5.29 -13.52 5.23
CA GLY A 154 -4.66 -14.56 4.43
C GLY A 154 -3.55 -15.24 5.24
N GLY A 155 -2.44 -14.53 5.42
CA GLY A 155 -1.21 -15.07 6.00
C GLY A 155 -1.28 -15.36 7.48
N HIS A 156 -1.72 -14.41 8.30
CA HIS A 156 -1.77 -14.53 9.75
C HIS A 156 -2.86 -15.50 10.20
N ASP A 157 -4.07 -15.41 9.63
CA ASP A 157 -5.21 -16.24 10.02
C ASP A 157 -5.13 -17.68 9.50
N HIS A 158 -4.63 -17.88 8.28
CA HIS A 158 -4.69 -19.20 7.60
C HIS A 158 -3.32 -19.78 7.22
N GLY A 159 -2.25 -19.00 7.37
CA GLY A 159 -0.90 -19.41 7.01
C GLY A 159 -0.50 -19.01 5.59
N TRP A 160 0.79 -18.71 5.44
CA TRP A 160 1.37 -18.31 4.15
C TRP A 160 1.28 -19.45 3.12
N MET A 161 0.94 -19.10 1.89
CA MET A 161 0.75 -20.04 0.77
C MET A 161 -0.41 -21.03 0.95
N SER A 162 -1.32 -20.80 1.90
CA SER A 162 -2.58 -21.54 1.96
C SER A 162 -3.51 -21.16 0.79
N PRO A 163 -4.53 -21.97 0.47
CA PRO A 163 -5.57 -21.60 -0.49
C PRO A 163 -6.24 -20.25 -0.18
N GLU A 164 -6.51 -19.98 1.10
CA GLU A 164 -7.12 -18.72 1.56
C GLU A 164 -6.18 -17.53 1.33
N TYR A 165 -4.89 -17.67 1.66
CA TYR A 165 -3.88 -16.66 1.36
C TYR A 165 -3.79 -16.37 -0.15
N LEU A 166 -3.67 -17.42 -0.98
CA LEU A 166 -3.60 -17.26 -2.45
C LEU A 166 -4.89 -16.63 -3.01
N GLN A 167 -6.05 -16.94 -2.44
CA GLN A 167 -7.31 -16.29 -2.80
C GLN A 167 -7.30 -14.80 -2.45
N ARG A 168 -6.78 -14.41 -1.27
CA ARG A 168 -6.62 -12.99 -0.91
C ARG A 168 -5.66 -12.26 -1.84
N VAL A 169 -4.54 -12.89 -2.21
CA VAL A 169 -3.59 -12.32 -3.19
C VAL A 169 -4.28 -12.13 -4.54
N SER A 170 -5.03 -13.12 -5.02
CA SER A 170 -5.80 -13.03 -6.26
C SER A 170 -6.87 -11.93 -6.20
N ASN A 171 -7.54 -11.76 -5.06
CA ASN A 171 -8.52 -10.70 -4.86
C ASN A 171 -7.87 -9.31 -4.96
N ALA A 172 -6.73 -9.09 -4.29
CA ALA A 172 -6.01 -7.82 -4.32
C ALA A 172 -5.60 -7.40 -5.75
N PHE A 173 -5.15 -8.36 -6.57
CA PHE A 173 -4.90 -8.11 -8.01
C PHE A 173 -6.19 -7.79 -8.78
N SER A 174 -7.28 -8.52 -8.52
CA SER A 174 -8.58 -8.29 -9.18
C SER A 174 -9.14 -6.90 -8.89
N PHE A 175 -9.05 -6.44 -7.64
CA PHE A 175 -9.52 -5.12 -7.23
C PHE A 175 -8.67 -4.00 -7.84
N THR A 176 -7.38 -4.26 -8.06
CA THR A 176 -6.50 -3.34 -8.79
C THR A 176 -6.86 -3.29 -10.28
N ALA A 177 -7.00 -4.45 -10.94
CA ALA A 177 -7.30 -4.57 -12.37
C ALA A 177 -8.67 -4.01 -12.76
N GLY A 178 -9.69 -4.27 -11.93
CA GLY A 178 -11.07 -3.86 -12.17
C GLY A 178 -11.25 -2.34 -12.22
N ASN A 179 -10.32 -1.60 -11.60
CA ASN A 179 -10.33 -0.14 -11.56
C ASN A 179 -9.48 0.44 -12.68
N LYS A 180 -10.05 0.58 -13.88
CA LYS A 180 -9.37 1.18 -15.06
C LYS A 180 -8.71 2.53 -14.79
N CYS A 181 -9.19 3.29 -13.81
CA CYS A 181 -8.60 4.55 -13.38
C CYS A 181 -7.19 4.41 -12.77
N PHE A 182 -6.73 3.20 -12.46
CA PHE A 182 -5.38 2.93 -11.99
C PHE A 182 -4.40 2.62 -13.13
N LEU A 183 -4.89 2.40 -14.34
CA LEU A 183 -4.12 1.94 -15.50
C LEU A 183 -4.02 2.98 -16.62
N THR A 184 -4.53 4.19 -16.38
CA THR A 184 -4.61 5.32 -17.34
C THR A 184 -4.13 6.60 -16.70
#